data_AF-A0ABD0PU68-F1
#
_entry.id   AF-A0ABD0PU68-F1
#
_cell.length_a   1.000
_cell.length_b   1.000
_cell.length_c   1.000
_cell.angle_alpha   90.00
_cell.angle_beta   90.00
_cell.angle_gamma   90.00
#
_symmetry.space_group_name_H-M   'P 1'
#
loop_
_entity.id
_entity.type
_entity.pdbx_description
1 polymer ?
#
loop_
_entity_poly.entity_id
_entity_poly.type
_entity_poly.pdbx_seq_one_letter_code
_entity_poly.pdbx_strand_id
1 'polypeptide(L)' 'NHILEDVNKCVIALQEKDVDGLDRTAGAIRGRAARVVHVVTSEMDNYEPGVYTEKVLEATKLLTDT' A
#
# COMPACT_ATOMS: atom_id res chain seq x y z
N ASN A 1 6.90 -6.80 -4.99
CA ASN A 1 8.36 -6.51 -5.09
C ASN A 1 8.73 -5.11 -4.61
N HIS A 2 8.16 -4.02 -5.16
CA HIS A 2 8.59 -2.66 -4.81
C HIS A 2 8.28 -2.19 -3.37
N ILE A 3 7.16 -2.60 -2.76
CA ILE A 3 6.84 -2.18 -1.37
C ILE A 3 7.90 -2.70 -0.39
N LEU A 4 8.32 -3.97 -0.53
CA LEU A 4 9.34 -4.56 0.33
C LEU A 4 10.70 -3.86 0.16
N GLU A 5 11.05 -3.50 -1.08
CA GLU A 5 12.26 -2.74 -1.38
C GLU A 5 12.23 -1.34 -0.75
N ASP A 6 11.10 -0.63 -0.87
CA ASP A 6 10.91 0.70 -0.29
C ASP A 6 10.93 0.64 1.25
N VAL A 7 10.38 -0.41 1.86
CA VAL A 7 10.44 -0.64 3.31
C VAL A 7 11.88 -0.87 3.78
N ASN A 8 12.66 -1.70 3.07
CA ASN A 8 14.07 -1.90 3.40
C ASN A 8 14.87 -0.59 3.32
N LYS A 9 14.64 0.22 2.29
CA LYS A 9 15.28 1.55 2.16
C LYS A 9 14.84 2.51 3.28
N CYS A 10 13.57 2.46 3.68
CA CYS A 10 13.02 3.24 4.78
C CYS A 10 13.72 2.89 6.12
N VAL A 11 13.96 1.59 6.36
CA VAL A 11 14.70 1.12 7.55
C VAL A 11 16.16 1.59 7.52
N ILE A 12 16.82 1.55 6.37
CA ILE A 12 18.20 2.04 6.23
C ILE A 12 18.27 3.55 6.47
N ALA A 13 17.37 4.33 5.87
CA ALA A 13 17.31 5.79 6.07
C ALA A 13 17.11 6.16 7.55
N LEU A 14 16.30 5.37 8.28
CA LEU A 14 16.13 5.53 9.72
C LEU A 14 17.42 5.28 10.51
N GLN A 15 18.19 4.25 10.13
CA GLN A 15 19.47 3.93 10.77
C GLN A 15 20.54 5.01 10.50
N GLU A 16 20.54 5.57 9.30
CA GLU A 16 21.48 6.62 8.87
C GLU A 16 21.07 8.03 9.34
N LYS A 17 19.89 8.16 9.98
CA LYS A 17 19.27 9.44 10.35
C LYS A 17 19.02 10.37 9.16
N ASP A 18 18.80 9.78 7.98
CA ASP A 18 18.43 10.51 6.77
C ASP A 18 16.91 10.77 6.75
N VAL A 19 16.53 11.95 7.24
CA VAL A 19 15.12 12.37 7.32
C VAL A 19 14.52 12.57 5.93
N ASP A 20 15.32 13.04 4.95
CA ASP A 20 14.86 13.28 3.59
C ASP A 20 14.62 11.97 2.83
N GLY A 21 15.51 11.00 3.01
CA GLY A 21 15.36 9.64 2.49
C GLY A 21 14.17 8.91 3.12
N LEU A 22 13.96 9.11 4.43
CA LEU A 22 12.82 8.53 5.15
C LEU A 22 11.49 9.07 4.62
N ASP A 23 11.33 10.40 4.51
CA ASP A 23 10.07 10.99 4.03
C ASP A 23 9.78 10.60 2.57
N ARG A 24 10.81 10.61 1.71
CA ARG A 24 10.66 10.21 0.31
C ARG A 24 10.23 8.75 0.16
N THR A 25 10.88 7.84 0.88
CA THR A 25 10.56 6.40 0.81
C THR A 25 9.20 6.11 1.42
N ALA A 26 8.86 6.72 2.55
CA ALA A 26 7.53 6.64 3.15
C ALA A 26 6.43 7.19 2.23
N GLY A 27 6.70 8.30 1.53
CA GLY A 27 5.81 8.85 0.50
C GLY A 27 5.58 7.87 -0.64
N ALA A 28 6.64 7.23 -1.14
CA ALA A 28 6.54 6.21 -2.19
C ALA A 28 5.70 4.99 -1.74
N ILE A 29 5.89 4.51 -0.50
CA ILE A 29 5.11 3.39 0.06
C ILE A 29 3.63 3.75 0.12
N ARG A 30 3.29 4.92 0.69
CA ARG A 30 1.91 5.40 0.78
C ARG A 30 1.26 5.54 -0.60
N GLY A 31 1.97 6.15 -1.53
CA GLY A 31 1.50 6.31 -2.91
C GLY A 31 1.25 4.96 -3.60
N ARG A 32 2.15 3.98 -3.42
CA ARG A 32 1.95 2.63 -3.98
C ARG A 32 0.79 1.90 -3.33
N ALA A 33 0.65 1.94 -2.01
CA ALA A 33 -0.46 1.32 -1.30
C ALA A 33 -1.81 1.90 -1.78
N ALA A 34 -1.92 3.22 -1.87
CA ALA A 34 -3.12 3.88 -2.39
C ALA A 34 -3.46 3.48 -3.82
N ARG A 35 -2.45 3.32 -4.70
CA ARG A 35 -2.70 2.82 -6.07
C ARG A 35 -3.16 1.37 -6.11
N VAL A 36 -2.61 0.50 -5.25
CA VAL A 36 -3.05 -0.90 -5.15
C VAL A 36 -4.52 -0.94 -4.72
N VAL A 37 -4.87 -0.18 -3.69
CA VAL A 37 -6.26 -0.03 -3.23
C VAL A 37 -7.17 0.39 -4.39
N HIS A 38 -6.82 1.47 -5.09
CA HIS A 38 -7.62 1.99 -6.18
C HIS A 38 -7.85 0.97 -7.31
N VAL A 39 -6.78 0.29 -7.75
CA VAL A 39 -6.87 -0.70 -8.83
C VAL A 39 -7.67 -1.92 -8.39
N VAL A 40 -7.44 -2.41 -7.16
CA VAL A 40 -8.15 -3.60 -6.64
C VAL A 40 -9.63 -3.30 -6.46
N THR A 41 -10.00 -2.15 -5.91
CA THR A 41 -11.41 -1.75 -5.80
C THR A 41 -12.07 -1.65 -7.17
N SER A 42 -11.42 -0.97 -8.13
CA SER A 42 -11.94 -0.87 -9.50
C SER A 42 -12.03 -2.23 -10.21
N GLU A 43 -11.18 -3.18 -9.86
CA GLU A 43 -11.23 -4.53 -10.42
C GLU A 43 -12.37 -5.34 -9.78
N MET A 44 -12.66 -5.14 -8.49
CA MET A 44 -13.80 -5.80 -7.83
C MET A 44 -15.15 -5.38 -8.39
N ASP A 45 -15.26 -4.16 -8.95
CA ASP A 45 -16.47 -3.69 -9.63
C ASP A 45 -16.80 -4.48 -10.91
N ASN A 46 -15.84 -5.23 -11.47
CA ASN A 46 -16.03 -6.10 -12.63
C ASN A 46 -16.64 -7.47 -12.27
N TYR A 47 -16.78 -7.78 -10.97
CA TYR A 47 -17.29 -9.06 -10.49
C TYR A 47 -18.66 -8.90 -9.81
N GLU A 48 -19.47 -9.96 -9.88
CA GLU A 48 -20.74 -10.01 -9.13
C GLU A 48 -20.46 -9.94 -7.61
N PRO A 49 -21.21 -9.13 -6.85
CA PRO A 49 -21.06 -9.06 -5.40
C PRO A 49 -21.21 -10.43 -4.73
N GLY A 50 -20.27 -10.76 -3.83
CA GLY A 50 -20.32 -11.98 -3.04
C GLY A 50 -19.12 -12.14 -2.11
N VAL A 51 -18.99 -13.33 -1.52
CA VAL A 51 -17.95 -13.63 -0.50
C VAL A 51 -16.52 -13.32 -0.98
N TYR A 52 -16.26 -13.46 -2.28
CA TYR A 52 -14.97 -13.11 -2.87
C TYR A 52 -14.72 -11.59 -2.86
N THR A 53 -15.63 -10.80 -3.44
CA THR A 53 -15.47 -9.35 -3.53
C THR A 53 -15.52 -8.69 -2.16
N GLU A 54 -16.37 -9.18 -1.24
CA GLU A 54 -16.45 -8.71 0.14
C GLU A 54 -15.12 -8.87 0.90
N LYS A 55 -14.52 -10.07 0.85
CA LYS A 55 -13.23 -10.33 1.51
C LYS A 55 -12.10 -9.47 0.95
N VAL A 56 -12.08 -9.25 -0.36
CA VAL A 56 -11.07 -8.41 -1.00
C VAL A 56 -11.26 -6.95 -0.61
N LEU A 57 -12.50 -6.45 -0.60
CA LEU A 57 -12.81 -5.08 -0.18
C LEU A 57 -12.54 -4.85 1.31
N GLU A 58 -12.80 -5.83 2.18
CA GLU A 58 -12.46 -5.77 3.61
C GLU A 58 -10.95 -5.64 3.82
N ALA A 59 -10.16 -6.47 3.15
CA ALA A 59 -8.69 -6.39 3.22
C ALA A 59 -8.15 -5.05 2.69
N THR A 60 -8.78 -4.54 1.62
CA THR A 60 -8.42 -3.25 1.01
C THR A 60 -8.75 -2.09 1.95
N LYS A 61 -9.87 -2.17 2.67
CA LYS A 61 -10.29 -1.19 3.66
C LYS A 61 -9.35 -1.19 4.88
N LEU A 62 -8.95 -2.36 5.37
CA LEU A 62 -7.98 -2.48 6.45
C LEU A 62 -6.64 -1.81 6.10
N LEU A 63 -6.20 -1.92 4.84
CA LEU A 63 -4.97 -1.28 4.37
C LEU A 63 -5.05 0.26 4.31
N THR A 64 -6.26 0.83 4.25
CA THR A 64 -6.47 2.28 4.06
C THR A 64 -6.90 3.00 5.33
N ASP A 65 -7.71 2.35 6.17
CA ASP A 65 -8.38 2.97 7.32
C ASP A 65 -7.64 2.77 8.66
N THR A 66 -6.58 1.95 8.68
CA THR A 66 -5.77 1.64 9.89
C THR A 66 -4.37 2.23 9.78
#